data_AF-A0A944LKX9-F1
#
_entry.id   AF-A0A944LKX9-F1
#
_cell.length_a   1.000
_cell.length_b   1.000
_cell.length_c   1.000
_cell.angle_alpha   90.00
_cell.angle_beta   90.00
_cell.angle_gamma   90.00
#
_symmetry.space_group_name_H-M   'P 1'
#
loop_
_entity.id
_entity.type
_entity.pdbx_description
1 polymer ?
#
loop_
_entity_poly.entity_id
_entity_poly.type
_entity_poly.pdbx_seq_one_letter_code
_entity_poly.pdbx_strand_id
1 'polypeptide(L)' 'VSASVELFHRVNQQDFDACERCQPAMGSKVYAKGGVLVPSEHHIGAFHDWIQEKVGDVVPAT' A
#
# COMPACT_ATOMS: atom_id res chain seq x y z
N VAL A 1 -10.35 -27.68 -5.71
CA VAL A 1 -10.64 -26.25 -5.93
C VAL A 1 -11.01 -25.51 -4.64
N SER A 2 -11.58 -26.16 -3.61
CA SER A 2 -12.04 -25.48 -2.38
C SER A 2 -10.94 -24.96 -1.44
N ALA A 3 -9.86 -25.73 -1.21
CA ALA A 3 -8.84 -25.37 -0.22
C ALA A 3 -8.04 -24.10 -0.59
N SER A 4 -7.65 -23.95 -1.85
CA SER A 4 -6.92 -22.76 -2.31
C SER A 4 -7.79 -21.51 -2.27
N VAL A 5 -9.07 -21.60 -2.63
CA VAL A 5 -10.01 -20.48 -2.57
C VAL A 5 -10.19 -20.00 -1.13
N GLU A 6 -10.38 -20.92 -0.19
CA GLU A 6 -10.51 -20.58 1.24
C GLU A 6 -9.22 -19.97 1.80
N LEU A 7 -8.05 -20.48 1.39
CA LEU A 7 -6.77 -19.91 1.80
C LEU A 7 -6.63 -18.46 1.32
N PHE A 8 -6.84 -18.20 0.02
CA PHE A 8 -6.76 -16.85 -0.52
C PHE A 8 -7.82 -15.91 0.05
N HIS A 9 -9.00 -16.42 0.38
CA HIS A 9 -10.01 -15.62 1.07
C HIS A 9 -9.51 -15.11 2.43
N ARG A 10 -8.90 -15.98 3.23
CA ARG A 10 -8.35 -15.60 4.55
C ARG A 10 -7.16 -14.65 4.42
N VAL A 11 -6.27 -14.89 3.46
CA VAL A 11 -5.14 -13.98 3.17
C VAL A 11 -5.68 -12.60 2.81
N ASN A 12 -6.67 -12.52 1.92
CA ASN A 12 -7.27 -11.25 1.55
C ASN A 12 -7.92 -10.53 2.75
N GLN A 13 -8.67 -11.25 3.61
CA GLN A 13 -9.25 -10.63 4.82
C GLN A 13 -8.17 -10.00 5.70
N GLN A 14 -7.06 -10.71 5.93
CA GLN A 14 -5.95 -10.21 6.74
C GLN A 14 -5.30 -8.96 6.12
N ASP A 15 -5.10 -8.96 4.80
CA ASP A 15 -4.53 -7.82 4.09
C ASP A 15 -5.46 -6.60 4.12
N PHE A 16 -6.78 -6.79 3.99
CA PHE A 16 -7.76 -5.71 4.10
C PHE A 16 -7.75 -5.10 5.51
N ASP A 17 -7.80 -5.92 6.57
CA ASP A 17 -7.73 -5.43 7.94
C ASP A 17 -6.46 -4.61 8.20
N ALA A 18 -5.33 -5.03 7.65
CA ALA A 18 -4.07 -4.29 7.74
C ALA A 18 -4.15 -2.95 6.98
N CYS A 19 -4.68 -2.96 5.76
CA CYS A 19 -4.83 -1.76 4.94
C CYS A 19 -5.73 -0.72 5.60
N GLU A 20 -6.89 -1.13 6.11
CA GLU A 20 -7.85 -0.23 6.78
C GLU A 20 -7.26 0.43 8.03
N ARG A 21 -6.39 -0.28 8.76
CA ARG A 21 -5.67 0.27 9.91
C ARG A 21 -4.55 1.22 9.51
N CYS A 22 -3.85 0.94 8.41
CA CYS A 22 -2.73 1.76 7.94
C CYS A 22 -3.17 3.06 7.28
N GLN A 23 -4.22 3.03 6.45
CA GLN A 23 -4.68 4.16 5.62
C GLN A 23 -4.89 5.47 6.41
N PRO A 24 -5.54 5.50 7.59
CA PRO A 24 -5.73 6.73 8.35
C PRO A 24 -4.42 7.42 8.75
N ALA A 25 -3.35 6.65 9.00
CA ALA A 25 -2.05 7.19 9.40
C ALA A 25 -1.28 7.84 8.23
N MET A 26 -1.63 7.49 6.99
CA MET A 26 -0.97 7.99 5.78
C MET A 26 -1.21 9.50 5.57
N GLY A 27 -2.31 10.04 6.09
CA GLY A 27 -2.59 11.49 6.10
C GLY A 27 -1.90 12.28 7.21
N SER A 28 -1.10 11.63 8.06
CA SER A 28 -0.44 12.30 9.17
C SER A 28 0.73 13.20 8.72
N LYS A 29 1.00 14.26 9.49
CA LYS A 29 2.13 15.17 9.22
C LYS A 29 3.48 14.46 9.21
N VAL A 30 3.63 13.42 10.05
CA VAL A 30 4.86 12.62 10.12
C VAL A 30 5.08 11.85 8.81
N TYR A 31 4.00 11.42 8.17
CA TYR A 31 4.04 10.68 6.91
C TYR A 31 4.02 11.59 5.66
N ALA A 32 4.02 12.92 5.82
CA ALA A 32 3.90 13.87 4.70
C ALA A 32 5.04 13.79 3.68
N LYS A 33 6.21 13.26 4.08
CA LYS A 33 7.36 13.02 3.20
C LYS A 33 7.48 11.56 2.77
N GLY A 34 6.42 10.77 2.98
CA GLY A 34 6.43 9.32 2.79
C GLY A 34 7.05 8.56 3.98
N GLY A 35 6.95 7.24 3.91
CA GLY A 35 7.57 6.30 4.85
C GLY A 35 8.93 5.80 4.37
N VAL A 36 9.66 5.14 5.26
CA VAL A 36 10.92 4.45 4.94
C VAL A 36 10.62 2.97 4.75
N LEU A 37 11.07 2.41 3.64
CA LEU A 37 11.01 0.96 3.40
C LEU A 37 12.10 0.26 4.19
N VAL A 38 11.75 -0.80 4.91
CA VAL A 38 12.76 -1.65 5.55
C VAL A 38 13.43 -2.55 4.49
N PRO A 39 14.59 -3.19 4.78
CA PRO A 39 15.31 -3.96 3.77
C PRO A 39 14.48 -5.04 3.05
N SER A 40 13.56 -5.70 3.75
CA SER A 40 12.67 -6.69 3.15
C SER A 40 11.64 -6.08 2.19
N GLU A 41 11.35 -4.79 2.30
CA GLU A 41 10.37 -4.06 1.50
C GLU A 41 11.01 -3.34 0.29
N HIS A 42 12.33 -3.39 0.12
CA HIS A 42 12.98 -2.70 -1.01
C HIS A 42 12.42 -3.09 -2.38
N HIS A 43 11.92 -4.32 -2.52
CA HIS A 43 11.35 -4.82 -3.77
C HIS A 43 10.06 -4.08 -4.20
N ILE A 44 9.28 -3.52 -3.26
CA ILE A 44 8.10 -2.71 -3.59
C ILE A 44 8.47 -1.26 -3.96
N GLY A 45 9.73 -0.84 -3.79
CA GLY A 45 10.21 0.46 -4.25
C GLY A 45 10.00 0.67 -5.76
N ALA A 46 10.21 -0.37 -6.56
CA ALA A 46 9.96 -0.32 -8.01
C ALA A 46 8.47 -0.05 -8.33
N PHE A 47 7.55 -0.52 -7.50
CA PHE A 47 6.13 -0.22 -7.64
C PHE A 47 5.82 1.24 -7.29
N HIS A 48 6.47 1.80 -6.25
CA HIS A 48 6.34 3.22 -5.92
C HIS A 48 6.84 4.13 -7.06
N ASP A 49 7.94 3.76 -7.70
CA ASP A 49 8.49 4.51 -8.82
C ASP A 49 7.54 4.44 -10.02
N TRP A 50 7.07 3.24 -10.35
CA TRP A 50 6.13 3.02 -11.45
C TRP A 50 4.81 3.77 -11.27
N ILE A 51 4.21 3.75 -10.07
CA ILE A 51 2.93 4.45 -9.85
C ILE A 51 3.10 5.97 -9.93
N GLN A 52 4.20 6.52 -9.40
CA GLN A 52 4.50 7.96 -9.50
C GLN A 52 4.71 8.38 -10.96
N GLU A 53 5.40 7.58 -11.77
CA GLU A 53 5.55 7.85 -13.21
C GLU A 53 4.19 7.90 -13.93
N LYS A 54 3.22 7.08 -13.51
CA LYS A 54 1.90 7.01 -14.17
C LYS A 54 0.90 8.05 -13.67
N VAL A 55 0.92 8.41 -12.39
CA VAL A 55 -0.14 9.25 -11.77
C VAL A 55 0.37 10.32 -10.80
N GLY A 56 1.69 10.55 -10.67
CA GLY A 56 2.29 11.44 -9.67
C GLY A 56 2.00 12.95 -9.84
N ASP A 57 1.49 13.37 -11.01
CA ASP A 57 1.21 14.78 -11.33
C ASP A 57 -0.27 15.18 -11.12
N VAL A 58 -1.12 14.30 -10.58
CA VAL A 58 -2.52 14.64 -10.30
C VAL A 58 -2.62 15.50 -9.04
N VAL A 59 -2.27 16.78 -9.17
CA VAL A 59 -2.65 17.81 -8.19
C VAL A 59 -4.17 17.98 -8.28
N PRO A 60 -4.96 17.65 -7.24
CA PRO A 60 -6.37 18.03 -7.23
C PRO A 60 -6.41 19.55 -7.30
N ALA A 61 -7.05 20.10 -8.33
CA ALA A 61 -7.38 21.52 -8.33
C ALA A 61 -8.19 21.80 -7.06
N THR A 62 -7.65 22.68 -6.22
CA THR A 62 -8.24 23.15 -4.96
C THR A 62 -9.68 23.61 -5.11
#